data_AF-A0A7Y9EBS4-F1
#
_entry.id   AF-A0A7Y9EBS4-F1
#
_cell.length_a   1.000
_cell.length_b   1.000
_cell.length_c   1.000
_cell.angle_alpha   90.00
_cell.angle_beta   90.00
_cell.angle_gamma   90.00
#
_symmetry.space_group_name_H-M   'P 1'
#
loop_
_entity.id
_entity.type
_entity.pdbx_description
1 polymer ?
#
loop_
_entity_poly.entity_id
_entity_poly.type
_entity_poly.pdbx_seq_one_letter_code
_entity_poly.pdbx_strand_id
1 'polypeptide(L)'
;MITRPGEALFDRIAVRLAGRFHGLVSTETARSLVVDPYGQLRATSNVDAHLVVLAERFAAERLTALAQAEGRLDKPVPEVLFACDANAGRSQMVAAPAMARGHGRLQARSAGIAPAAELEPAVAETAASATRSTRSSSTCSPLSAIPALDQQRTSDA
;
A
#
# COMPACT_ATOMS: atom_id res chain seq x y z
N MET A 1 -16.54 -24.02 -25.38
CA MET A 1 -15.35 -23.23 -24.99
C MET A 1 -14.71 -23.92 -23.81
N ILE A 2 -13.54 -24.54 -23.98
CA ILE A 2 -12.81 -25.21 -22.89
C ILE A 2 -11.88 -24.14 -22.30
N THR A 3 -12.28 -23.56 -21.17
CA THR A 3 -11.46 -22.60 -20.41
C THR A 3 -10.16 -23.27 -19.98
N ARG A 4 -9.00 -22.63 -20.22
CA ARG A 4 -7.71 -23.23 -19.84
C ARG A 4 -7.66 -23.40 -18.32
N PRO A 5 -7.00 -24.45 -17.77
CA PRO A 5 -7.02 -24.72 -16.34
C PRO A 5 -6.55 -23.54 -15.46
N GLY A 6 -5.68 -22.67 -15.99
CA GLY A 6 -5.27 -21.43 -15.33
C GLY A 6 -6.32 -20.30 -15.37
N GLU A 7 -7.08 -20.17 -16.45
CA GLU A 7 -8.14 -19.15 -16.58
C GLU A 7 -9.28 -19.41 -15.61
N ALA A 8 -9.70 -20.67 -15.46
CA ALA A 8 -10.75 -21.06 -14.52
C ALA A 8 -10.34 -20.83 -13.06
N LEU A 9 -9.04 -20.83 -12.75
CA LEU A 9 -8.54 -20.49 -11.42
C LEU A 9 -8.69 -18.99 -11.13
N PHE A 10 -8.28 -18.13 -12.07
CA PHE A 10 -8.44 -16.68 -11.92
C PHE A 10 -9.90 -16.26 -11.82
N ASP A 11 -10.79 -16.89 -12.58
CA ASP A 11 -12.23 -16.64 -12.49
C ASP A 11 -12.78 -16.95 -11.08
N ARG A 12 -12.36 -18.08 -10.47
CA ARG A 12 -12.77 -18.43 -9.11
C ARG A 12 -12.23 -17.45 -8.06
N ILE A 13 -10.98 -17.02 -8.20
CA ILE A 13 -10.37 -16.02 -7.31
C ILE A 13 -11.13 -14.68 -7.44
N ALA A 14 -11.43 -14.27 -8.66
CA ALA A 14 -12.15 -13.03 -8.94
C ALA A 14 -13.55 -13.02 -8.32
N VAL A 15 -14.32 -14.11 -8.47
CA VAL A 15 -15.64 -14.26 -7.83
C VAL A 15 -15.52 -14.20 -6.30
N ARG A 16 -14.54 -14.89 -5.72
CA ARG A 16 -14.30 -14.87 -4.26
C ARG A 16 -13.95 -13.47 -3.76
N LEU A 17 -13.07 -12.74 -4.44
CA LEU A 17 -12.67 -11.39 -4.07
C LEU A 17 -13.82 -10.39 -4.24
N ALA A 18 -14.51 -10.39 -5.37
CA ALA A 18 -15.64 -9.49 -5.60
C ALA A 18 -16.77 -9.72 -4.57
N GLY A 19 -17.04 -10.98 -4.22
CA GLY A 19 -17.97 -11.34 -3.16
C GLY A 19 -17.54 -10.84 -1.78
N ARG A 20 -16.25 -11.00 -1.43
CA ARG A 20 -15.69 -10.55 -0.14
C ARG A 20 -15.80 -9.03 0.06
N PHE A 21 -15.70 -8.25 -1.01
CA PHE A 21 -15.77 -6.79 -0.95
C PHE A 21 -17.15 -6.22 -1.34
N HIS A 22 -18.22 -7.04 -1.30
CA HIS A 22 -19.64 -6.64 -1.35
C HIS A 22 -19.99 -5.54 -2.40
N GLY A 23 -19.51 -5.68 -3.63
CA GLY A 23 -19.81 -4.72 -4.70
C GLY A 23 -18.95 -3.46 -4.69
N LEU A 24 -17.77 -3.49 -4.06
CA LEU A 24 -16.71 -2.49 -4.27
C LEU A 24 -16.17 -2.53 -5.70
N VAL A 25 -16.06 -3.73 -6.26
CA VAL A 25 -15.57 -3.97 -7.62
C VAL A 25 -16.43 -5.04 -8.28
N SER A 26 -16.52 -5.00 -9.61
CA SER A 26 -17.11 -6.09 -10.39
C SER A 26 -16.20 -7.33 -10.37
N THR A 27 -16.75 -8.50 -10.71
CA THR A 27 -15.95 -9.72 -10.90
C THR A 27 -14.92 -9.56 -12.02
N GLU A 28 -15.23 -8.79 -13.05
CA GLU A 28 -14.30 -8.50 -14.15
C GLU A 28 -13.12 -7.63 -13.69
N THR A 29 -13.39 -6.57 -12.92
CA THR A 29 -12.34 -5.75 -12.31
C THR A 29 -11.48 -6.54 -11.32
N ALA A 30 -12.11 -7.38 -10.47
CA ALA A 30 -11.38 -8.26 -9.56
C ALA A 30 -10.48 -9.26 -10.30
N ARG A 31 -10.88 -9.70 -11.49
CA ARG A 31 -10.05 -10.57 -12.35
C ARG A 31 -8.82 -9.82 -12.86
N SER A 32 -8.97 -8.62 -13.42
CA SER A 32 -7.83 -7.82 -13.91
C SER A 32 -6.84 -7.52 -12.78
N LEU A 33 -7.34 -7.17 -11.59
CA LEU A 33 -6.52 -6.93 -10.40
C LEU A 33 -5.66 -8.13 -9.96
N VAL A 34 -5.99 -9.36 -10.38
CA VAL A 34 -5.18 -10.57 -10.11
C VAL A 34 -4.32 -10.94 -11.31
N VAL A 35 -4.85 -10.84 -12.52
CA VAL A 35 -4.16 -11.25 -13.76
C VAL A 35 -3.01 -10.31 -14.10
N ASP A 36 -3.18 -9.00 -13.96
CA ASP A 36 -2.13 -8.04 -14.34
C ASP A 36 -0.89 -8.17 -13.45
N PRO A 37 -1.02 -8.22 -12.10
CA PRO A 37 0.13 -8.45 -11.23
C PRO A 37 0.73 -9.85 -11.40
N TYR A 38 -0.08 -10.88 -11.68
CA TYR A 38 0.43 -12.21 -12.00
C TYR A 38 1.34 -12.19 -13.24
N GLY A 39 0.93 -11.48 -14.31
CA GLY A 39 1.74 -11.32 -15.51
C GLY A 39 3.07 -10.61 -15.24
N GLN A 40 3.05 -9.54 -14.44
CA GLN A 40 4.24 -8.79 -14.04
C GLN A 40 5.20 -9.63 -13.18
N LEU A 41 4.67 -10.37 -12.21
CA LEU A 41 5.47 -11.26 -11.35
C LEU A 41 6.08 -12.41 -12.16
N ARG A 42 5.33 -12.97 -13.11
CA ARG A 42 5.82 -14.04 -13.99
C ARG A 42 6.92 -13.57 -14.93
N ALA A 43 6.87 -12.32 -15.40
CA ALA A 43 7.92 -11.76 -16.24
C ALA A 43 9.27 -11.61 -15.52
N THR A 44 9.28 -11.60 -14.19
CA THR A 44 10.47 -11.29 -13.38
C THR A 44 10.91 -12.43 -12.46
N SER A 45 10.06 -13.45 -12.25
CA SER A 45 10.32 -14.53 -11.29
C SER A 45 10.81 -15.82 -11.94
N ASN A 46 11.80 -16.45 -11.32
CA ASN A 46 12.30 -17.78 -11.70
C ASN A 46 11.50 -18.94 -11.09
N VAL A 47 10.54 -18.66 -10.19
CA VAL A 47 9.76 -19.67 -9.48
C VAL A 47 8.26 -19.43 -9.68
N ASP A 48 7.61 -20.32 -10.44
CA ASP A 48 6.19 -20.22 -10.80
C ASP A 48 5.23 -20.68 -9.68
N ALA A 49 5.71 -21.50 -8.74
CA ALA A 49 4.86 -22.27 -7.81
C ALA A 49 3.96 -21.42 -6.89
N HIS A 50 4.34 -20.17 -6.60
CA HIS A 50 3.64 -19.32 -5.64
C HIS A 50 3.05 -18.04 -6.25
N LEU A 51 3.20 -17.82 -7.55
CA LEU A 51 2.85 -16.56 -8.19
C LEU A 51 1.35 -16.24 -8.11
N VAL A 52 0.49 -17.26 -8.23
CA VAL A 52 -0.96 -17.07 -8.13
C VAL A 52 -1.38 -16.63 -6.72
N VAL A 53 -0.76 -17.21 -5.69
CA VAL A 53 -1.06 -16.86 -4.29
C VAL A 53 -0.59 -15.45 -3.98
N LEU A 54 0.59 -15.06 -4.49
CA LEU A 54 1.10 -13.70 -4.35
C LEU A 54 0.22 -12.68 -5.08
N ALA A 55 -0.23 -12.99 -6.29
CA ALA A 55 -1.12 -12.13 -7.06
C ALA A 55 -2.48 -11.95 -6.38
N GLU A 56 -3.09 -13.03 -5.85
CA GLU A 56 -4.33 -12.92 -5.07
C GLU A 56 -4.13 -12.08 -3.82
N ARG A 57 -3.04 -12.29 -3.08
CA ARG A 57 -2.72 -11.51 -1.88
C ARG A 57 -2.58 -10.02 -2.22
N PHE A 58 -1.85 -9.70 -3.28
CA PHE A 58 -1.67 -8.32 -3.73
C PHE A 58 -3.00 -7.67 -4.12
N ALA A 59 -3.86 -8.39 -4.84
CA ALA A 59 -5.21 -7.92 -5.18
C ALA A 59 -6.06 -7.67 -3.92
N ALA A 60 -6.01 -8.58 -2.94
CA ALA A 60 -6.73 -8.42 -1.67
C ALA A 60 -6.23 -7.23 -0.85
N GLU A 61 -4.92 -6.98 -0.83
CA GLU A 61 -4.32 -5.81 -0.16
C GLU A 61 -4.77 -4.50 -0.81
N ARG A 62 -4.77 -4.41 -2.16
CA ARG A 62 -5.28 -3.25 -2.90
C ARG A 62 -6.77 -3.00 -2.67
N LEU A 63 -7.60 -4.05 -2.71
CA LEU A 63 -9.04 -3.94 -2.46
C LEU A 63 -9.33 -3.52 -1.01
N THR A 64 -8.54 -4.00 -0.05
CA THR A 64 -8.64 -3.55 1.34
C THR A 64 -8.34 -2.07 1.46
N ALA A 65 -7.26 -1.60 0.83
CA ALA A 65 -6.90 -0.18 0.82
C ALA A 65 -8.00 0.69 0.17
N LEU A 66 -8.57 0.23 -0.95
CA LEU A 66 -9.67 0.92 -1.63
C LEU A 66 -10.94 0.96 -0.75
N ALA A 67 -11.33 -0.17 -0.14
CA ALA A 67 -12.48 -0.24 0.76
C ALA A 67 -12.35 0.74 1.93
N GLN A 68 -11.14 0.89 2.47
CA GLN A 68 -10.88 1.85 3.53
C GLN A 68 -10.89 3.30 3.04
N ALA A 69 -10.43 3.57 1.81
CA ALA A 69 -10.45 4.90 1.22
C ALA A 69 -11.89 5.38 0.94
N GLU A 70 -12.79 4.48 0.53
CA GLU A 70 -14.21 4.76 0.36
C GLU A 70 -15.02 4.76 1.66
N GLY A 71 -14.39 4.48 2.81
CA GLY A 71 -15.07 4.39 4.10
C GLY A 71 -16.00 3.18 4.24
N ARG A 72 -15.84 2.15 3.39
CA ARG A 72 -16.61 0.89 3.42
C ARG A 72 -16.02 -0.16 4.34
N LEU A 73 -14.76 0.02 4.75
CA LEU A 73 -14.10 -0.76 5.79
C LEU A 73 -13.52 0.18 6.83
N ASP A 74 -13.85 -0.06 8.10
CA ASP A 74 -13.31 0.74 9.20
C ASP A 74 -11.80 0.60 9.27
N LYS A 75 -11.10 1.73 9.31
CA LYS A 75 -9.73 1.77 9.81
C LYS A 75 -9.81 1.79 11.34
N PRO A 76 -9.07 0.92 12.04
CA PRO A 76 -9.11 0.89 13.51
C PRO A 76 -8.71 2.24 14.11
N VAL A 77 -7.87 2.98 13.39
CA VAL A 77 -7.49 4.36 13.69
C VAL A 77 -7.27 5.14 12.39
N PRO A 78 -7.55 6.45 12.36
CA PRO A 78 -7.18 7.34 11.25
C PRO A 78 -5.71 7.21 10.86
N GLU A 79 -5.44 7.17 9.56
CA GLU A 79 -4.09 7.21 9.00
C GLU A 79 -3.81 8.61 8.43
N VAL A 80 -2.67 9.21 8.80
CA VAL A 80 -2.22 10.53 8.34
C VAL A 80 -0.90 10.39 7.61
N LEU A 81 -0.77 11.00 6.43
CA LEU A 81 0.50 11.06 5.71
C LEU A 81 1.03 12.49 5.65
N PHE A 82 2.27 12.67 6.08
CA PHE A 82 3.04 13.89 5.90
C PHE A 82 3.91 13.76 4.65
N ALA A 83 3.54 14.46 3.57
CA ALA A 83 4.30 14.47 2.34
C ALA A 83 5.21 15.71 2.24
N CYS A 84 6.43 15.56 1.72
CA CYS A 84 7.20 16.68 1.20
C CYS A 84 7.97 16.24 -0.06
N ASP A 85 8.84 17.10 -0.58
CA ASP A 85 9.61 16.78 -1.79
C ASP A 85 10.60 15.62 -1.54
N ALA A 86 11.57 15.82 -0.65
CA ALA A 86 12.67 14.87 -0.42
C ALA A 86 12.47 13.83 0.70
N ASN A 87 11.46 14.01 1.57
CA ASN A 87 11.29 13.22 2.79
C ASN A 87 12.53 13.11 3.70
N ALA A 88 13.40 14.12 3.65
CA ALA A 88 14.58 14.27 4.51
C ALA A 88 14.40 15.31 5.63
N GLY A 89 13.30 16.07 5.60
CA GLY A 89 13.13 17.31 6.36
C GLY A 89 11.86 17.35 7.23
N ARG A 90 11.02 18.35 6.99
CA ARG A 90 9.81 18.65 7.79
C ARG A 90 8.83 17.48 7.94
N SER A 91 8.60 16.70 6.88
CA SER A 91 7.68 15.57 6.95
C SER A 91 8.15 14.49 7.93
N GLN A 92 9.46 14.30 8.07
CA GLN A 92 10.06 13.39 9.05
C GLN A 92 9.97 13.95 10.47
N MET A 93 10.22 15.25 10.66
CA MET A 93 10.17 15.90 11.97
C MET A 93 8.79 15.85 12.62
N VAL A 94 7.70 15.76 11.85
CA VAL A 94 6.33 15.84 12.38
C VAL A 94 5.68 14.47 12.55
N ALA A 95 6.07 13.45 11.77
CA ALA A 95 5.42 12.14 11.79
C ALA A 95 5.47 11.48 13.18
N ALA A 96 6.65 11.35 13.79
CA ALA A 96 6.78 10.73 15.11
C ALA A 96 6.09 11.54 16.24
N PRO A 97 6.24 12.88 16.33
CA PRO A 97 5.49 13.68 17.30
C PRO A 97 3.97 13.64 17.12
N ALA A 98 3.47 13.50 15.89
CA ALA A 98 2.04 13.34 15.62
C ALA A 98 1.52 11.99 16.16
N MET A 99 2.27 10.89 15.98
CA MET A 99 1.92 9.61 16.59
C MET A 99 1.92 9.67 18.11
N ALA A 100 2.95 10.28 18.71
CA ALA A 100 3.08 10.41 20.15
C ALA A 100 1.91 11.21 20.78
N ARG A 101 1.51 12.32 20.15
CA ARG A 101 0.35 13.13 20.56
C ARG A 101 -0.98 12.46 20.25
N GLY A 102 -1.01 11.55 19.27
CA GLY A 102 -2.18 10.77 18.92
C GLY A 102 -2.60 9.76 19.98
N HIS A 103 -1.72 9.40 20.93
CA HIS A 103 -2.00 8.41 21.99
C HIS A 103 -2.60 7.10 21.45
N GLY A 104 -2.10 6.62 20.31
CA GLY A 104 -2.60 5.41 19.65
C GLY A 104 -3.95 5.58 18.95
N ARG A 105 -4.49 6.80 18.84
CA ARG A 105 -5.74 7.12 18.12
C ARG A 105 -5.53 7.52 16.67
N LEU A 106 -4.29 7.54 16.19
CA LEU A 106 -3.94 7.74 14.78
C LEU A 106 -2.65 7.01 14.46
N GLN A 107 -2.47 6.64 13.20
CA GLN A 107 -1.19 6.24 12.63
C GLN A 107 -0.70 7.36 11.73
N ALA A 108 0.55 7.78 11.88
CA ALA A 108 1.17 8.76 11.00
C ALA A 108 2.33 8.14 10.22
N ARG A 109 2.47 8.54 8.96
CA ARG A 109 3.55 8.15 8.05
C ARG A 109 4.15 9.40 7.41
N SER A 110 5.37 9.30 6.89
CA SER A 110 5.99 10.35 6.06
C SER A 110 6.43 9.78 4.72
N ALA A 111 6.38 10.60 3.66
CA ALA A 111 6.85 10.18 2.32
C ALA A 111 7.30 11.37 1.45
N GLY A 112 8.07 11.06 0.40
CA GLY A 112 8.69 12.00 -0.53
C GLY A 112 8.18 11.83 -1.96
N ILE A 113 8.04 12.93 -2.71
CA ILE A 113 7.81 12.87 -4.15
C ILE A 113 9.09 12.41 -4.86
N ALA A 114 10.24 12.99 -4.48
CA ALA A 114 11.58 12.66 -4.96
C ALA A 114 12.52 12.44 -3.76
N PRO A 115 12.49 11.25 -3.12
CA PRO A 115 13.21 11.01 -1.88
C PRO A 115 14.72 11.28 -1.99
N ALA A 116 15.30 11.96 -0.99
CA ALA A 116 16.74 12.07 -0.87
C ALA A 116 17.38 10.74 -0.45
N ALA A 117 18.68 10.59 -0.69
CA ALA A 117 19.42 9.40 -0.25
C ALA A 117 19.50 9.28 1.28
N GLU A 118 19.59 10.42 1.97
CA GLU A 118 19.78 10.50 3.42
C GLU A 118 18.89 11.57 4.05
N LEU A 119 18.69 11.46 5.37
CA LEU A 119 18.01 12.48 6.16
C LEU A 119 18.91 13.71 6.33
N GLU A 120 18.30 14.88 6.51
CA GLU A 120 19.04 16.05 6.99
C GLU A 120 19.63 15.76 8.38
N PRO A 121 20.92 16.07 8.65
CA PRO A 121 21.58 15.71 9.91
C PRO A 121 20.81 16.13 11.17
N ALA A 122 20.28 17.36 11.17
CA ALA A 122 19.47 17.88 12.28
C ALA A 122 18.15 17.11 12.50
N VAL A 123 17.59 16.55 11.42
CA VAL A 123 16.38 15.73 11.46
C VAL A 123 16.70 14.31 11.94
N ALA A 124 17.85 13.76 11.51
CA ALA A 124 18.33 12.46 11.97
C ALA A 124 18.55 12.43 13.50
N GLU A 125 19.19 13.47 14.06
CA GLU A 125 19.38 13.63 15.51
C GLU A 125 18.04 13.69 16.26
N THR A 126 17.09 14.46 15.72
CA THR A 126 15.74 14.60 16.32
C THR A 126 14.96 13.29 16.25
N ALA A 127 15.00 12.59 15.11
CA ALA A 127 14.33 11.31 14.90
C ALA A 127 14.91 10.21 15.82
N ALA A 128 16.23 10.15 15.98
CA ALA A 128 16.88 9.21 16.89
C ALA A 128 16.39 9.36 18.34
N SER A 129 16.18 10.60 18.79
CA SER A 129 15.67 10.87 20.15
C SER A 129 14.19 10.49 20.36
N ALA A 130 13.40 10.45 19.27
CA ALA A 130 11.97 10.16 19.28
C ALA A 130 11.63 8.66 19.10
N THR A 131 12.59 7.83 18.66
CA THR A 131 12.38 6.44 18.25
C THR A 131 12.37 5.46 19.44
N ARG A 132 11.52 5.70 20.45
CA ARG A 132 11.33 4.74 21.57
C ARG A 132 10.15 3.79 21.41
N SER A 133 9.31 4.01 20.40
CA SER A 133 8.24 3.08 20.02
C SER A 133 7.65 3.56 18.70
N THR A 134 7.70 2.72 17.66
CA THR A 134 6.80 2.64 16.48
C THR A 134 7.57 2.35 15.19
N ARG A 135 6.95 1.56 14.29
CA ARG A 135 7.45 1.12 12.98
C ARG A 135 7.56 2.28 11.96
N SER A 136 8.06 3.44 12.36
CA SER A 136 8.42 4.51 11.43
C SER A 136 9.87 4.31 11.04
N SER A 137 10.13 3.80 9.84
CA SER A 137 11.48 3.78 9.30
C SER A 137 11.96 5.23 9.12
N SER A 138 13.07 5.60 9.77
CA SER A 138 13.76 6.90 9.62
C SER A 138 14.48 7.03 8.27
N THR A 139 13.87 6.48 7.22
CA THR A 139 14.40 6.42 5.86
C THR A 139 13.54 7.30 4.96
N CYS A 140 14.18 8.01 4.03
CA CYS A 140 13.51 8.74 2.97
C CYS A 140 12.76 7.75 2.06
N SER A 141 11.44 7.72 2.17
CA SER A 141 10.59 6.73 1.50
C SER A 141 9.75 7.42 0.41
N PRO A 142 9.61 6.82 -0.80
CA PRO A 142 8.81 7.41 -1.86
C PRO A 142 7.32 7.34 -1.56
N LEU A 143 6.55 8.29 -2.09
CA LEU A 143 5.07 8.29 -2.02
C LEU A 143 4.44 7.05 -2.65
N SER A 144 5.08 6.44 -3.65
CA SER A 144 4.63 5.18 -4.28
C SER A 144 4.73 3.98 -3.35
N ALA A 145 5.59 4.03 -2.31
CA ALA A 145 5.68 2.97 -1.31
C ALA A 145 4.54 3.02 -0.27
N ILE A 146 3.60 3.99 -0.37
CA ILE A 146 2.45 4.10 0.51
C ILE A 146 1.27 3.34 -0.12
N PRO A 147 0.85 2.17 0.45
CA PRO A 147 -0.13 1.28 -0.18
C PRO A 147 -1.50 1.93 -0.47
N ALA A 148 -1.86 2.99 0.26
CA ALA A 148 -3.12 3.71 0.09
C ALA A 148 -3.10 4.78 -1.01
N LEU A 149 -1.91 5.28 -1.41
CA LEU A 149 -1.78 6.37 -2.39
C LEU A 149 -1.38 5.91 -3.79
N ASP A 150 -0.84 4.70 -3.91
CA ASP A 150 -0.47 4.11 -5.20
C ASP A 150 -1.67 3.98 -6.17
N GLN A 151 -2.91 3.87 -5.63
CA GLN A 151 -4.14 3.70 -6.42
C GLN A 151 -4.71 5.00 -7.00
N GLN A 152 -4.42 6.16 -6.41
CA GLN A 152 -4.99 7.45 -6.85
C GLN A 152 -4.28 8.03 -8.07
N ARG A 153 -3.06 7.57 -8.39
CA ARG A 153 -2.32 8.03 -9.58
C ARG A 153 -2.67 7.27 -10.85
N THR A 154 -3.29 6.10 -10.74
CA THR A 154 -3.64 5.27 -11.90
C THR A 154 -5.02 5.57 -12.48
N SER A 155 -5.80 6.47 -11.86
CA SER A 155 -7.13 6.88 -12.35
C SER A 155 -7.13 8.16 -13.20
N ASP A 156 -6.00 8.88 -13.25
CA ASP A 156 -5.87 10.18 -13.92
C ASP A 156 -5.01 10.12 -15.21
N ALA A 157 -4.82 8.92 -15.78
CA ALA A 157 -4.09 8.70 -17.04
C ALA A 157 -4.95 8.02 -18.10
#